data_AF-A0A7K1NJE5-F1
#
_entry.id   AF-A0A7K1NJE5-F1
#
_cell.length_a   1.000
_cell.length_b   1.000
_cell.length_c   1.000
_cell.angle_alpha   90.00
_cell.angle_beta   90.00
_cell.angle_gamma   90.00
#
_symmetry.space_group_name_H-M   'P 1'
#
loop_
_entity.id
_entity.type
_entity.pdbx_description
1 polymer ?
#
loop_
_entity_poly.entity_id
_entity_poly.type
_entity_poly.pdbx_seq_one_letter_code
_entity_poly.pdbx_strand_id
1 'polypeptide(L)'
;MQYRKGSEQGGNPLGALAPYLAYLAVAQQRFEHIQPVQRRLDFGDPAIHAVHYLEDRAELHEQFLSAAKSIFGIDLTLDPLSGNVFFRVGKPSAEAPPVDQLYSGGGAYKEELKSLPALHTQGDGMQSALALLLPVITASFPIILVDEPEAFLHPPQARILGSTLARLAHSRAIQLVVATHDRHFLTGLLDADEVAVSVIRLSRDRDTSVATHLESNTLRSAWSSAALRHSNLLDGLFHRVVVVTENERDCRFYAAALEALDEETTLPIRPHDVLFISSSGKGHISALSRVLLASGVPVVASPDLDIVNDEQTIQKLFALFQGNWSDIQSTYAAATAEFRTPRVIRKNEEVLRLVQVVLGQNLGDDYTGNTKRDITNVLRVDSEWQRLKDFGVSGFRAQRGKADEFLSKLAERGIVPVHVGELERFAPEINLGKGDAWLAGALAAGAHRRPPVRLHLSNILTSAGFPMTLP
;
A
#
# COMPACT_ATOMS: atom_id res chain seq x y z
N MET A 1 25.92 -7.00 -9.11
CA MET A 1 25.55 -7.15 -10.53
C MET A 1 26.64 -6.46 -11.35
N GLN A 2 27.57 -7.22 -11.94
CA GLN A 2 28.52 -6.66 -12.89
C GLN A 2 27.77 -6.33 -14.18
N TYR A 3 27.76 -5.06 -14.57
CA TYR A 3 27.25 -4.62 -15.86
C TYR A 3 27.99 -5.40 -16.96
N ARG A 4 27.27 -6.31 -17.62
CA ARG A 4 27.69 -6.81 -18.94
C ARG A 4 27.75 -5.58 -19.83
N LYS A 5 28.98 -5.18 -20.21
CA LYS A 5 29.21 -4.33 -21.38
C LYS A 5 28.50 -5.01 -22.55
N GLY A 6 27.31 -4.51 -22.89
CA GLY A 6 26.61 -4.88 -24.08
C GLY A 6 27.53 -4.60 -25.26
N SER A 7 27.71 -5.63 -26.07
CA SER A 7 28.39 -5.62 -27.35
C SER A 7 28.04 -4.37 -28.17
N GLU A 8 29.08 -3.64 -28.57
CA GLU A 8 29.08 -2.57 -29.56
C GLU A 8 28.60 -3.08 -30.94
N GLN A 9 27.31 -3.40 -31.13
CA GLN A 9 26.73 -3.63 -32.46
C GLN A 9 25.25 -3.20 -32.58
N GLY A 10 24.82 -2.24 -31.76
CA GLY A 10 23.59 -1.48 -31.99
C GLY A 10 23.89 -0.02 -31.68
N GLY A 11 24.00 0.82 -32.71
CA GLY A 11 24.27 2.25 -32.53
C GLY A 11 23.25 2.83 -31.55
N ASN A 12 23.72 3.47 -30.48
CA ASN A 12 22.86 4.24 -29.59
C ASN A 12 22.09 5.23 -30.47
N PRO A 13 20.75 5.12 -30.60
CA PRO A 13 19.99 5.98 -31.52
C PRO A 13 20.06 7.46 -31.15
N LEU A 14 20.42 7.78 -29.89
CA LEU A 14 20.67 9.13 -29.41
C LEU A 14 22.15 9.54 -29.48
N GLY A 15 23.05 8.61 -29.79
CA GLY A 15 24.49 8.85 -30.00
C GLY A 15 25.12 9.75 -28.94
N ALA A 16 25.79 10.80 -29.41
CA ALA A 16 26.46 11.80 -28.57
C ALA A 16 25.51 12.79 -27.87
N LEU A 17 24.21 12.81 -28.22
CA LEU A 17 23.23 13.71 -27.60
C LEU A 17 22.62 13.13 -26.32
N ALA A 18 22.69 11.81 -26.12
CA ALA A 18 22.09 11.14 -24.96
C ALA A 18 22.45 11.81 -23.60
N PRO A 19 23.71 12.19 -23.32
CA PRO A 19 24.07 12.82 -22.05
C PRO A 19 23.47 14.21 -21.84
N TYR A 20 22.98 14.88 -22.89
CA TYR A 20 22.33 16.19 -22.81
C TYR A 20 20.81 16.09 -22.69
N LEU A 21 20.24 14.92 -23.01
CA LEU A 21 18.80 14.68 -23.03
C LEU A 21 18.33 13.87 -21.83
N ALA A 22 19.17 12.96 -21.32
CA ALA A 22 18.83 12.07 -20.24
C ALA A 22 19.91 12.08 -19.16
N TYR A 23 19.49 12.20 -17.90
CA TYR A 23 20.34 12.04 -16.73
C TYR A 23 19.89 10.85 -15.90
N LEU A 24 20.83 10.01 -15.50
CA LEU A 24 20.59 8.87 -14.62
C LEU A 24 21.09 9.20 -13.20
N ALA A 25 20.16 9.45 -12.30
CA ALA A 25 20.40 9.78 -10.90
C ALA A 25 20.49 8.50 -10.04
N VAL A 26 21.63 7.80 -10.11
CA VAL A 26 21.91 6.65 -9.22
C VAL A 26 22.23 7.15 -7.81
N ALA A 27 21.85 6.38 -6.78
CA ALA A 27 21.99 6.78 -5.38
C ALA A 27 23.36 7.29 -4.94
N GLN A 28 24.45 6.67 -5.41
CA GLN A 28 25.80 7.09 -5.07
C GLN A 28 26.30 8.25 -5.94
N GLN A 29 25.81 8.38 -7.17
CA GLN A 29 26.30 9.39 -8.13
C GLN A 29 25.62 10.74 -7.93
N ARG A 30 24.39 10.78 -7.42
CA ARG A 30 23.68 12.04 -7.23
C ARG A 30 24.36 12.97 -6.23
N PHE A 31 25.10 12.45 -5.23
CA PHE A 31 25.83 13.27 -4.25
C PHE A 31 26.79 14.29 -4.86
N GLU A 32 27.26 14.06 -6.10
CA GLU A 32 28.12 15.00 -6.83
C GLU A 32 27.45 16.38 -7.02
N HIS A 33 26.12 16.43 -7.12
CA HIS A 33 25.39 17.69 -7.35
C HIS A 33 25.39 18.67 -6.18
N ILE A 34 25.75 18.24 -4.97
CA ILE A 34 25.82 19.12 -3.80
C ILE A 34 27.23 19.36 -3.30
N GLN A 35 28.24 18.79 -3.97
CA GLN A 35 29.64 19.02 -3.63
C GLN A 35 30.00 20.49 -3.86
N PRO A 36 30.99 21.04 -3.12
CA PRO A 36 31.48 22.38 -3.36
C PRO A 36 31.97 22.53 -4.81
N VAL A 37 31.39 23.48 -5.53
CA VAL A 37 31.76 23.78 -6.92
C VAL A 37 32.55 25.07 -6.97
N GLN A 38 33.58 25.12 -7.81
CA GLN A 38 34.38 26.33 -7.97
C GLN A 38 33.51 27.49 -8.46
N ARG A 39 33.65 28.67 -7.82
CA ARG A 39 33.02 29.90 -8.32
C ARG A 39 33.50 30.22 -9.72
N ARG A 40 32.60 30.77 -10.55
CA ARG A 40 32.97 31.33 -11.84
C ARG A 40 33.95 32.48 -11.66
N LEU A 41 34.88 32.62 -12.60
CA LEU A 41 35.89 33.67 -12.58
C LEU A 41 35.26 35.03 -12.89
N ASP A 42 34.33 35.05 -13.84
CA ASP A 42 33.52 36.22 -14.17
C ASP A 42 32.03 35.94 -13.93
N PHE A 43 31.29 36.95 -13.51
CA PHE A 43 29.84 36.83 -13.27
C PHE A 43 29.04 36.64 -14.57
N GLY A 44 29.63 37.02 -15.72
CA GLY A 44 29.06 36.78 -17.05
C GLY A 44 29.37 35.40 -17.63
N ASP A 45 30.21 34.58 -16.97
CA ASP A 45 30.51 33.23 -17.44
C ASP A 45 29.26 32.34 -17.38
N PRO A 46 29.05 31.46 -18.37
CA PRO A 46 27.89 30.59 -18.40
C PRO A 46 27.86 29.65 -17.20
N ALA A 47 26.64 29.38 -16.68
CA ALA A 47 26.42 28.43 -15.61
C ALA A 47 26.74 26.99 -16.09
N ILE A 48 27.82 26.42 -15.55
CA ILE A 48 28.25 25.04 -15.86
C ILE A 48 27.72 23.98 -14.89
N HIS A 49 27.10 24.39 -13.77
CA HIS A 49 26.60 23.49 -12.74
C HIS A 49 25.25 23.98 -12.20
N ALA A 50 24.39 23.06 -11.73
CA ALA A 50 23.04 23.37 -11.24
C ALA A 50 23.04 24.49 -10.18
N VAL A 51 24.00 24.47 -9.26
CA VAL A 51 24.16 25.48 -8.21
C VAL A 51 24.43 26.88 -8.78
N HIS A 52 25.13 27.02 -9.90
CA HIS A 52 25.34 28.31 -10.56
C HIS A 52 24.03 28.89 -11.11
N TYR A 53 23.12 28.04 -11.60
CA TYR A 53 21.79 28.50 -12.01
C TYR A 53 20.96 29.03 -10.83
N LEU A 54 21.13 28.46 -9.64
CA LEU A 54 20.48 28.95 -8.42
C LEU A 54 21.09 30.27 -7.94
N GLU A 55 22.38 30.51 -8.19
CA GLU A 55 23.01 31.81 -7.93
C GLU A 55 22.47 32.90 -8.88
N ASP A 56 22.25 32.55 -10.16
CA ASP A 56 21.79 33.50 -11.19
C ASP A 56 20.28 33.81 -11.11
N ARG A 57 19.47 32.88 -10.57
CA ARG A 57 18.01 32.95 -10.61
C ARG A 57 17.40 32.79 -9.23
N ALA A 58 16.96 33.91 -8.66
CA ALA A 58 16.29 33.96 -7.34
C ALA A 58 15.10 33.00 -7.25
N GLU A 59 14.33 32.84 -8.33
CA GLU A 59 13.19 31.90 -8.36
C GLU A 59 13.61 30.44 -8.15
N LEU A 60 14.73 30.01 -8.76
CA LEU A 60 15.25 28.65 -8.58
C LEU A 60 15.82 28.46 -7.17
N HIS A 61 16.48 29.50 -6.67
CA HIS A 61 17.02 29.55 -5.32
C HIS A 61 15.90 29.34 -4.28
N GLU A 62 14.86 30.17 -4.31
CA GLU A 62 13.74 30.11 -3.37
C GLU A 62 12.99 28.77 -3.43
N GLN A 63 12.82 28.19 -4.63
CA GLN A 63 12.23 26.87 -4.76
C GLN A 63 13.07 25.77 -4.10
N PHE A 64 14.40 25.84 -4.23
CA PHE A 64 15.29 24.88 -3.58
C PHE A 64 15.25 25.01 -2.06
N LEU A 65 15.27 26.24 -1.53
CA LEU A 65 15.14 26.50 -0.09
C LEU A 65 13.78 26.02 0.45
N SER A 66 12.69 26.32 -0.27
CA SER A 66 11.34 25.90 0.11
C SER A 66 11.20 24.38 0.13
N ALA A 67 11.75 23.69 -0.86
CA ALA A 67 11.76 22.23 -0.91
C ALA A 67 12.58 21.62 0.24
N ALA A 68 13.76 22.17 0.54
CA ALA A 68 14.57 21.75 1.68
C ALA A 68 13.84 21.95 3.02
N LYS A 69 13.17 23.09 3.19
CA LYS A 69 12.35 23.39 4.36
C LYS A 69 11.17 22.45 4.49
N SER A 70 10.51 22.12 3.37
CA SER A 70 9.37 21.21 3.36
C SER A 70 9.76 19.77 3.73
N ILE A 71 10.85 19.25 3.17
CA ILE A 71 11.28 17.85 3.38
C ILE A 71 11.92 17.68 4.77
N PHE A 72 12.77 18.62 5.19
CA PHE A 72 13.63 18.45 6.37
C PHE A 72 13.35 19.43 7.52
N GLY A 73 12.47 20.42 7.34
CA GLY A 73 12.20 21.44 8.36
C GLY A 73 13.32 22.46 8.59
N ILE A 74 14.40 22.39 7.80
CA ILE A 74 15.60 23.22 7.94
C ILE A 74 15.66 24.32 6.89
N ASP A 75 16.30 25.42 7.26
CA ASP A 75 16.70 26.46 6.30
C ASP A 75 18.05 26.09 5.68
N LEU A 76 18.31 26.56 4.46
CA LEU A 76 19.63 26.48 3.84
C LEU A 76 20.10 27.91 3.50
N THR A 77 21.41 28.10 3.52
CA THR A 77 22.05 29.36 3.11
C THR A 77 23.11 29.05 2.07
N LEU A 78 23.02 29.67 0.89
CA LEU A 78 24.11 29.62 -0.10
C LEU A 78 25.30 30.42 0.44
N ASP A 79 26.49 29.80 0.51
CA ASP A 79 27.69 30.49 0.99
C ASP A 79 28.21 31.48 -0.07
N PRO A 80 28.13 32.81 0.16
CA PRO A 80 28.59 33.81 -0.79
C PRO A 80 30.09 34.14 -0.66
N LEU A 81 30.77 33.66 0.39
CA LEU A 81 32.09 34.15 0.83
C LEU A 81 33.23 33.18 0.57
N SER A 82 32.93 31.88 0.51
CA SER A 82 33.91 30.86 0.20
C SER A 82 34.29 30.87 -1.29
N GLY A 83 35.52 30.43 -1.61
CA GLY A 83 35.97 30.30 -3.00
C GLY A 83 35.20 29.26 -3.83
N ASN A 84 34.51 28.35 -3.15
CA ASN A 84 33.56 27.42 -3.75
C ASN A 84 32.13 27.81 -3.37
N VAL A 85 31.19 27.58 -4.29
CA VAL A 85 29.75 27.71 -4.08
C VAL A 85 29.20 26.39 -3.53
N PHE A 86 28.55 26.47 -2.37
CA PHE A 86 27.81 25.36 -1.77
C PHE A 86 26.78 25.89 -0.78
N PHE A 87 25.83 25.04 -0.40
CA PHE A 87 24.85 25.35 0.64
C PHE A 87 25.36 24.95 2.02
N ARG A 88 25.02 25.77 3.01
CA ARG A 88 25.16 25.49 4.44
C ARG A 88 23.78 25.22 5.03
N VAL A 89 23.73 24.38 6.06
CA VAL A 89 22.50 24.04 6.77
C VAL A 89 22.27 25.03 7.90
N GLY A 90 21.12 25.69 7.85
CA GLY A 90 20.72 26.77 8.75
C GLY A 90 20.72 28.14 8.07
N LYS A 91 20.33 29.14 8.86
CA LYS A 91 20.29 30.54 8.46
C LYS A 91 20.97 31.38 9.54
N PRO A 92 21.91 32.28 9.20
CA PRO A 92 22.45 33.25 10.16
C PRO A 92 21.31 34.10 10.75
N SER A 93 21.36 34.36 12.06
CA SER A 93 20.43 35.27 12.72
C SER A 93 20.83 36.73 12.50
N ALA A 94 22.12 37.01 12.35
CA ALA A 94 22.62 38.29 11.88
C ALA A 94 22.16 38.56 10.45
N GLU A 95 21.72 39.80 10.18
CA GLU A 95 21.34 40.23 8.84
C GLU A 95 22.57 40.25 7.92
N ALA A 96 22.39 39.80 6.68
CA ALA A 96 23.45 39.85 5.68
C ALA A 96 23.76 41.33 5.36
N PRO A 97 24.99 41.81 5.63
CA PRO A 97 25.34 43.20 5.34
C PRO A 97 25.43 43.43 3.82
N PRO A 98 25.29 44.69 3.38
CA PRO A 98 25.61 45.08 2.01
C PRO A 98 27.02 44.63 1.59
N VAL A 99 27.21 44.33 0.29
CA VAL A 99 28.46 43.78 -0.27
C VAL A 99 29.69 44.63 0.10
N ASP A 100 29.55 45.94 0.04
CA ASP A 100 30.58 46.95 0.35
C ASP A 100 30.91 47.05 1.86
N GLN A 101 30.08 46.48 2.73
CA GLN A 101 30.23 46.54 4.20
C GLN A 101 30.66 45.21 4.84
N LEU A 102 30.87 44.17 4.03
CA LEU A 102 31.29 42.86 4.53
C LEU A 102 32.60 42.88 5.31
N TYR A 103 33.53 43.77 4.97
CA TYR A 103 34.85 43.85 5.62
C TYR A 103 34.85 44.72 6.88
N SER A 104 33.98 45.71 6.97
CA SER A 104 33.96 46.73 8.03
C SER A 104 32.89 46.50 9.10
N GLY A 105 31.79 45.80 8.79
CA GLY A 105 30.67 45.57 9.72
C GLY A 105 30.12 44.14 9.74
N GLY A 106 30.52 43.27 8.81
CA GLY A 106 29.95 41.92 8.65
C GLY A 106 30.48 40.83 9.58
N GLY A 107 31.18 41.17 10.67
CA GLY A 107 31.88 40.20 11.52
C GLY A 107 30.95 39.14 12.14
N ALA A 108 29.83 39.56 12.72
CA ALA A 108 28.86 38.65 13.33
C ALA A 108 28.25 37.68 12.30
N TYR A 109 27.78 38.20 11.16
CA TYR A 109 27.26 37.39 10.06
C TYR A 109 28.29 36.36 9.54
N LYS A 110 29.55 36.77 9.36
CA LYS A 110 30.63 35.88 8.91
C LYS A 110 30.89 34.73 9.89
N GLU A 111 30.98 35.03 11.18
CA GLU A 111 31.21 34.00 12.20
C GLU A 111 30.03 33.05 12.32
N GLU A 112 28.79 33.56 12.26
CA GLU A 112 27.59 32.72 12.24
C GLU A 112 27.56 31.84 10.99
N LEU A 113 27.76 32.40 9.79
CA LEU A 113 27.79 31.65 8.54
C LEU A 113 28.87 30.56 8.55
N LYS A 114 30.07 30.87 9.08
CA LYS A 114 31.16 29.91 9.24
C LYS A 114 30.80 28.77 10.20
N SER A 115 30.02 29.06 11.25
CA SER A 115 29.56 28.05 12.21
C SER A 115 28.52 27.08 11.65
N LEU A 116 27.80 27.47 10.58
CA LEU A 116 26.82 26.61 9.94
C LEU A 116 27.52 25.44 9.20
N PRO A 117 27.09 24.19 9.44
CA PRO A 117 27.69 23.03 8.80
C PRO A 117 27.34 22.99 7.31
N ALA A 118 28.24 22.44 6.49
CA ALA A 118 28.03 22.39 5.05
C ALA A 118 27.06 21.27 4.66
N LEU A 119 26.30 21.47 3.58
CA LEU A 119 25.33 20.48 3.09
C LEU A 119 26.00 19.16 2.68
N HIS A 120 27.16 19.22 2.02
CA HIS A 120 27.94 18.05 1.59
C HIS A 120 28.59 17.25 2.73
N THR A 121 28.47 17.71 3.98
CA THR A 121 28.95 16.97 5.17
C THR A 121 27.79 16.43 6.02
N GLN A 122 26.54 16.54 5.54
CA GLN A 122 25.35 16.06 6.27
C GLN A 122 25.16 14.55 6.09
N GLY A 123 24.16 13.99 6.76
CA GLY A 123 23.79 12.58 6.54
C GLY A 123 23.29 12.31 5.12
N ASP A 124 23.47 11.07 4.66
CA ASP A 124 23.16 10.62 3.30
C ASP A 124 21.73 10.96 2.85
N GLY A 125 20.74 10.90 3.73
CA GLY A 125 19.34 11.25 3.41
C GLY A 125 19.18 12.69 2.93
N MET A 126 19.76 13.65 3.65
CA MET A 126 19.70 15.06 3.27
C MET A 126 20.49 15.32 1.99
N GLN A 127 21.69 14.76 1.91
CA GLN A 127 22.53 14.92 0.74
C GLN A 127 21.86 14.36 -0.52
N SER A 128 21.36 13.13 -0.45
CA SER A 128 20.74 12.38 -1.53
C SER A 128 19.50 13.09 -2.08
N ALA A 129 18.58 13.47 -1.19
CA ALA A 129 17.31 14.09 -1.58
C ALA A 129 17.53 15.47 -2.20
N LEU A 130 18.34 16.32 -1.56
CA LEU A 130 18.59 17.68 -2.07
C LEU A 130 19.43 17.68 -3.35
N ALA A 131 20.36 16.74 -3.47
CA ALA A 131 21.08 16.52 -4.71
C ALA A 131 20.17 16.17 -5.89
N LEU A 132 19.15 15.33 -5.66
CA LEU A 132 18.19 14.96 -6.69
C LEU A 132 17.32 16.15 -7.13
N LEU A 133 17.00 17.07 -6.22
CA LEU A 133 16.17 18.24 -6.54
C LEU A 133 16.87 19.24 -7.47
N LEU A 134 18.20 19.36 -7.42
CA LEU A 134 18.94 20.35 -8.20
C LEU A 134 18.76 20.20 -9.73
N PRO A 135 19.00 19.04 -10.37
CA PRO A 135 18.78 18.88 -11.80
C PRO A 135 17.30 18.99 -12.20
N VAL A 136 16.38 18.66 -11.28
CA VAL A 136 14.92 18.77 -11.47
C VAL A 136 14.48 20.23 -11.49
N ILE A 137 14.87 21.01 -10.47
CA ILE A 137 14.51 22.44 -10.33
C ILE A 137 15.11 23.27 -11.47
N THR A 138 16.36 22.99 -11.83
CA THR A 138 17.05 23.69 -12.92
C THR A 138 16.59 23.23 -14.30
N ALA A 139 15.81 22.14 -14.39
CA ALA A 139 15.43 21.49 -15.64
C ALA A 139 16.64 21.24 -16.54
N SER A 140 17.76 20.82 -15.93
CA SER A 140 19.04 20.62 -16.64
C SER A 140 18.93 19.57 -17.75
N PHE A 141 17.99 18.63 -17.60
CA PHE A 141 17.72 17.56 -18.55
C PHE A 141 16.21 17.40 -18.75
N PRO A 142 15.72 17.18 -19.99
CA PRO A 142 14.31 16.96 -20.24
C PRO A 142 13.82 15.60 -19.70
N ILE A 143 14.70 14.60 -19.59
CA ILE A 143 14.40 13.29 -19.03
C ILE A 143 15.36 13.00 -17.88
N ILE A 144 14.81 12.63 -16.72
CA ILE A 144 15.59 12.23 -15.54
C ILE A 144 15.13 10.84 -15.10
N LEU A 145 16.06 9.90 -15.13
CA LEU A 145 15.90 8.54 -14.64
C LEU A 145 16.40 8.51 -13.20
N VAL A 146 15.59 8.06 -12.24
CA VAL A 146 15.95 8.06 -10.82
C VAL A 146 15.83 6.65 -10.25
N ASP A 147 16.89 6.20 -9.61
CA ASP A 147 16.93 4.91 -8.91
C ASP A 147 16.89 5.14 -7.40
N GLU A 148 15.87 4.58 -6.74
CA GLU A 148 15.64 4.66 -5.29
C GLU A 148 15.76 6.11 -4.75
N PRO A 149 14.89 7.05 -5.18
CA PRO A 149 14.90 8.44 -4.69
C PRO A 149 14.71 8.55 -3.17
N GLU A 150 13.99 7.61 -2.58
CA GLU A 150 13.74 7.47 -1.14
C GLU A 150 14.95 7.00 -0.34
N ALA A 151 16.04 6.54 -0.99
CA ALA A 151 17.14 5.93 -0.27
C ALA A 151 17.66 6.87 0.82
N PHE A 152 17.89 6.30 2.01
CA PHE A 152 18.31 6.98 3.24
C PHE A 152 17.28 7.93 3.89
N LEU A 153 16.05 8.00 3.38
CA LEU A 153 14.98 8.82 3.97
C LEU A 153 14.06 8.02 4.88
N HIS A 154 13.54 8.69 5.91
CA HIS A 154 12.44 8.14 6.69
C HIS A 154 11.11 8.27 5.92
N PRO A 155 10.11 7.41 6.20
CA PRO A 155 8.84 7.39 5.49
C PRO A 155 8.14 8.74 5.27
N PRO A 156 8.05 9.66 6.25
CA PRO A 156 7.42 10.97 6.01
C PRO A 156 8.19 11.82 5.00
N GLN A 157 9.52 11.78 5.04
CA GLN A 157 10.39 12.51 4.12
C GLN A 157 10.29 11.96 2.70
N ALA A 158 10.24 10.63 2.54
CA ALA A 158 10.03 9.99 1.24
C ALA A 158 8.70 10.42 0.59
N ARG A 159 7.62 10.51 1.38
CA ARG A 159 6.32 11.03 0.91
C ARG A 159 6.40 12.49 0.47
N ILE A 160 7.02 13.36 1.26
CA ILE A 160 7.17 14.78 0.92
C ILE A 160 8.05 14.94 -0.33
N LEU A 161 9.14 14.17 -0.44
CA LEU A 161 10.01 14.15 -1.61
C LEU A 161 9.23 13.73 -2.86
N GLY A 162 8.45 12.65 -2.80
CA GLY A 162 7.60 12.19 -3.91
C GLY A 162 6.66 13.30 -4.39
N SER A 163 5.94 13.95 -3.48
CA SER A 163 5.03 15.04 -3.84
C SER A 163 5.76 16.25 -4.43
N THR A 164 6.92 16.59 -3.86
CA THR A 164 7.77 17.69 -4.33
C THR A 164 8.29 17.44 -5.74
N LEU A 165 8.81 16.23 -6.01
CA LEU A 165 9.30 15.84 -7.33
C LEU A 165 8.20 15.80 -8.38
N ALA A 166 7.02 15.29 -8.05
CA ALA A 166 5.88 15.29 -8.98
C ALA A 166 5.52 16.71 -9.42
N ARG A 167 5.38 17.65 -8.47
CA ARG A 167 5.04 19.07 -8.75
C ARG A 167 6.14 19.79 -9.50
N LEU A 168 7.40 19.57 -9.13
CA LEU A 168 8.54 20.15 -9.83
C LEU A 168 8.63 19.63 -11.26
N ALA A 169 8.48 18.32 -11.48
CA ALA A 169 8.54 17.76 -12.82
C ALA A 169 7.44 18.30 -13.73
N HIS A 170 6.22 18.42 -13.19
CA HIS A 170 5.10 19.02 -13.91
C HIS A 170 5.34 20.50 -14.24
N SER A 171 5.69 21.32 -13.26
CA SER A 171 5.93 22.77 -13.46
C SER A 171 7.13 23.07 -14.35
N ARG A 172 8.14 22.20 -14.36
CA ARG A 172 9.35 22.32 -15.20
C ARG A 172 9.23 21.63 -16.55
N ALA A 173 8.10 20.98 -16.83
CA ALA A 173 7.87 20.22 -18.06
C ALA A 173 8.97 19.19 -18.36
N ILE A 174 9.44 18.49 -17.33
CA ILE A 174 10.42 17.40 -17.45
C ILE A 174 9.75 16.05 -17.19
N GLN A 175 10.31 15.00 -17.79
CA GLN A 175 9.87 13.63 -17.57
C GLN A 175 10.73 12.95 -16.51
N LEU A 176 10.10 12.55 -15.39
CA LEU A 176 10.73 11.69 -14.39
C LEU A 176 10.35 10.23 -14.64
N VAL A 177 11.34 9.35 -14.70
CA VAL A 177 11.15 7.89 -14.69
C VAL A 177 11.82 7.36 -13.43
N VAL A 178 11.04 6.77 -12.53
CA VAL A 178 11.51 6.38 -11.21
C VAL A 178 11.41 4.87 -11.02
N ALA A 179 12.49 4.26 -10.54
CA ALA A 179 12.49 2.94 -9.93
C ALA A 179 12.44 3.11 -8.40
N THR A 180 11.49 2.45 -7.75
CA THR A 180 11.23 2.58 -6.31
C THR A 180 10.58 1.30 -5.78
N HIS A 181 10.87 0.97 -4.53
CA HIS A 181 10.15 -0.06 -3.77
C HIS A 181 9.40 0.55 -2.56
N ASP A 182 9.43 1.87 -2.40
CA ASP A 182 8.83 2.56 -1.27
C ASP A 182 7.43 3.09 -1.56
N ARG A 183 6.50 2.55 -0.78
CA ARG A 183 5.09 2.95 -0.80
C ARG A 183 4.85 4.42 -0.42
N HIS A 184 5.70 5.02 0.42
CA HIS A 184 5.50 6.37 0.92
C HIS A 184 5.87 7.38 -0.15
N PHE A 185 6.94 7.12 -0.89
CA PHE A 185 7.33 7.85 -2.09
C PHE A 185 6.22 7.79 -3.15
N LEU A 186 5.72 6.59 -3.47
CA LEU A 186 4.61 6.44 -4.41
C LEU A 186 3.33 7.17 -3.94
N THR A 187 3.03 7.09 -2.64
CA THR A 187 1.93 7.88 -2.04
C THR A 187 2.14 9.38 -2.27
N GLY A 188 3.36 9.87 -2.08
CA GLY A 188 3.73 11.26 -2.31
C GLY A 188 3.50 11.70 -3.76
N LEU A 189 3.90 10.87 -4.72
CA LEU A 189 3.64 11.11 -6.15
C LEU A 189 2.14 11.24 -6.42
N LEU A 190 1.32 10.37 -5.81
CA LEU A 190 -0.13 10.34 -6.00
C LEU A 190 -0.89 11.45 -5.25
N ASP A 191 -0.29 12.06 -4.22
CA ASP A 191 -0.86 13.23 -3.53
C ASP A 191 -0.78 14.52 -4.38
N ALA A 192 -0.05 14.49 -5.52
CA ALA A 192 -0.03 15.58 -6.49
C ALA A 192 -1.09 15.33 -7.57
N ASP A 193 -2.34 15.70 -7.27
CA ASP A 193 -3.53 15.43 -8.11
C ASP A 193 -3.40 15.97 -9.55
N GLU A 194 -2.67 17.07 -9.71
CA GLU A 194 -2.39 17.71 -11.01
C GLU A 194 -1.43 16.90 -11.91
N VAL A 195 -0.80 15.85 -11.39
CA VAL A 195 0.25 15.08 -12.10
C VAL A 195 -0.27 13.74 -12.60
N ALA A 196 0.05 13.41 -13.85
CA ALA A 196 -0.20 12.10 -14.42
C ALA A 196 0.87 11.08 -14.02
N VAL A 197 0.62 10.37 -12.92
CA VAL A 197 1.47 9.26 -12.47
C VAL A 197 1.06 7.97 -13.16
N SER A 198 1.98 7.34 -13.87
CA SER A 198 1.81 6.02 -14.49
C SER A 198 2.71 5.03 -13.76
N VAL A 199 2.19 3.85 -13.42
CA VAL A 199 2.96 2.84 -12.66
C VAL A 199 3.16 1.61 -13.55
N ILE A 200 4.39 1.11 -13.60
CA ILE A 200 4.71 -0.17 -14.22
C ILE A 200 5.19 -1.09 -13.12
N ARG A 201 4.38 -2.08 -12.77
CA ARG A 201 4.78 -3.11 -11.82
C ARG A 201 5.67 -4.11 -12.53
N LEU A 202 6.89 -4.28 -12.01
CA LEU A 202 7.81 -5.31 -12.46
C LEU A 202 7.74 -6.47 -11.46
N SER A 203 7.38 -7.65 -11.94
CA SER A 203 7.44 -8.88 -11.16
C SER A 203 8.40 -9.85 -11.82
N ARG A 204 9.25 -10.50 -11.02
CA ARG A 204 10.19 -11.50 -11.49
C ARG A 204 9.91 -12.83 -10.81
N ASP A 205 9.69 -13.86 -11.62
CA ASP A 205 9.68 -15.25 -11.16
C ASP A 205 10.86 -16.00 -11.80
N ARG A 206 11.84 -16.35 -10.97
CA ARG A 206 13.13 -16.91 -11.40
C ARG A 206 13.80 -16.07 -12.50
N ASP A 207 13.74 -16.52 -13.74
CA ASP A 207 14.36 -15.87 -14.90
C ASP A 207 13.36 -15.14 -15.81
N THR A 208 12.07 -15.17 -15.47
CA THR A 208 11.03 -14.47 -16.24
C THR A 208 10.64 -13.17 -15.55
N SER A 209 10.77 -12.06 -16.26
CA SER A 209 10.29 -10.75 -15.83
C SER A 209 9.01 -10.40 -16.57
N VAL A 210 7.96 -10.04 -15.83
CA VAL A 210 6.69 -9.55 -16.35
C VAL A 210 6.53 -8.10 -15.95
N ALA A 211 6.15 -7.26 -16.91
CA ALA A 211 5.83 -5.86 -16.69
C ALA A 211 4.33 -5.65 -16.90
N THR A 212 3.65 -5.15 -15.88
CA THR A 212 2.23 -4.81 -15.96
C THR A 212 2.07 -3.30 -15.84
N HIS A 213 1.47 -2.68 -16.85
CA HIS A 213 1.19 -1.25 -16.86
C HIS A 213 -0.15 -0.98 -16.16
N LEU A 214 -0.11 -0.16 -15.12
CA LEU A 214 -1.28 0.40 -14.48
C LEU A 214 -1.49 1.83 -14.97
N GLU A 215 -2.58 2.03 -15.70
CA GLU A 215 -2.94 3.35 -16.22
C GLU A 215 -3.24 4.35 -15.11
N SER A 216 -2.83 5.60 -15.33
CA SER A 216 -3.00 6.71 -14.40
C SER A 216 -4.46 6.94 -13.98
N ASN A 217 -5.42 6.75 -14.88
CA ASN A 217 -6.84 6.97 -14.58
C ASN A 217 -7.40 5.92 -13.63
N THR A 218 -7.04 4.65 -13.83
CA THR A 218 -7.44 3.55 -12.94
C THR A 218 -6.86 3.76 -11.54
N LEU A 219 -5.56 4.07 -11.46
CA LEU A 219 -4.90 4.35 -10.18
C LEU A 219 -5.49 5.56 -9.48
N ARG A 220 -5.74 6.67 -10.18
CA ARG A 220 -6.40 7.85 -9.62
C ARG A 220 -7.82 7.56 -9.14
N SER A 221 -8.62 6.83 -9.92
CA SER A 221 -9.99 6.50 -9.53
C SER A 221 -10.02 5.70 -8.22
N ALA A 222 -9.08 4.77 -8.07
CA ALA A 222 -8.87 4.05 -6.81
C ALA A 222 -8.41 4.98 -5.69
N TRP A 223 -7.43 5.84 -5.95
CA TRP A 223 -6.81 6.71 -4.95
C TRP A 223 -7.75 7.82 -4.46
N SER A 224 -8.71 8.23 -5.29
CA SER A 224 -9.70 9.26 -4.94
C SER A 224 -10.69 8.81 -3.85
N SER A 225 -10.86 7.50 -3.66
CA SER A 225 -11.70 6.96 -2.59
C SER A 225 -10.99 7.06 -1.24
N ALA A 226 -11.59 7.79 -0.27
CA ALA A 226 -11.04 7.92 1.08
C ALA A 226 -10.77 6.56 1.76
N ALA A 227 -11.62 5.56 1.51
CA ALA A 227 -11.44 4.21 2.06
C ALA A 227 -10.21 3.51 1.47
N LEU A 228 -9.92 3.73 0.17
CA LEU A 228 -8.78 3.12 -0.50
C LEU A 228 -7.47 3.87 -0.21
N ARG A 229 -7.52 5.21 -0.16
CA ARG A 229 -6.38 6.09 0.15
C ARG A 229 -5.75 5.80 1.51
N HIS A 230 -6.56 5.39 2.48
CA HIS A 230 -6.13 5.08 3.84
C HIS A 230 -5.96 3.57 4.10
N SER A 231 -6.05 2.73 3.06
CA SER A 231 -5.77 1.30 3.17
C SER A 231 -4.32 0.97 2.77
N ASN A 232 -3.87 -0.24 3.09
CA ASN A 232 -2.54 -0.75 2.70
C ASN A 232 -2.50 -1.23 1.22
N LEU A 233 -3.33 -0.64 0.36
CA LEU A 233 -3.47 -1.05 -1.04
C LEU A 233 -2.15 -0.90 -1.82
N LEU A 234 -1.43 0.21 -1.62
CA LEU A 234 -0.14 0.45 -2.31
C LEU A 234 0.94 -0.53 -1.86
N ASP A 235 0.93 -0.92 -0.59
CA ASP A 235 1.84 -1.93 -0.05
C ASP A 235 1.67 -3.22 -0.88
N GLY A 236 0.44 -3.56 -1.27
CA GLY A 236 0.13 -4.71 -2.11
C GLY A 236 0.82 -4.73 -3.48
N LEU A 237 1.22 -3.57 -4.03
CA LEU A 237 1.97 -3.52 -5.29
C LEU A 237 3.37 -4.15 -5.17
N PHE A 238 3.95 -4.10 -3.97
CA PHE A 238 5.30 -4.58 -3.67
C PHE A 238 5.34 -6.01 -3.12
N HIS A 239 4.18 -6.66 -2.94
CA HIS A 239 4.09 -8.04 -2.48
C HIS A 239 3.89 -9.01 -3.66
N ARG A 240 4.24 -10.28 -3.45
CA ARG A 240 4.03 -11.32 -4.46
C ARG A 240 2.58 -11.76 -4.53
N VAL A 241 1.89 -11.76 -3.39
CA VAL A 241 0.48 -12.12 -3.26
C VAL A 241 -0.19 -11.20 -2.26
N VAL A 242 -1.44 -10.81 -2.56
CA VAL A 242 -2.30 -10.10 -1.61
C VAL A 242 -3.54 -10.95 -1.29
N VAL A 243 -3.79 -11.16 0.00
CA VAL A 243 -4.99 -11.83 0.50
C VAL A 243 -5.94 -10.78 1.08
N VAL A 244 -7.08 -10.59 0.44
CA VAL A 244 -8.11 -9.64 0.87
C VAL A 244 -9.08 -10.36 1.80
N THR A 245 -9.13 -9.98 3.07
CA THR A 245 -10.02 -10.54 4.10
C THR A 245 -11.11 -9.54 4.47
N GLU A 246 -12.13 -9.99 5.19
CA GLU A 246 -13.24 -9.12 5.58
C GLU A 246 -12.85 -8.08 6.64
N ASN A 247 -12.08 -8.50 7.66
CA ASN A 247 -11.69 -7.65 8.78
C ASN A 247 -10.19 -7.74 9.11
N GLU A 248 -9.71 -6.75 9.86
CA GLU A 248 -8.33 -6.62 10.32
C GLU A 248 -7.90 -7.80 11.23
N ARG A 249 -8.86 -8.30 12.01
CA ARG A 249 -8.64 -9.46 12.88
C ARG A 249 -8.32 -10.72 12.08
N ASP A 250 -8.98 -10.90 10.93
CA ASP A 250 -8.73 -12.03 10.04
C ASP A 250 -7.30 -11.93 9.47
N CYS A 251 -6.88 -10.73 9.06
CA CYS A 251 -5.51 -10.47 8.60
C CYS A 251 -4.48 -10.91 9.65
N ARG A 252 -4.64 -10.44 10.90
CA ARG A 252 -3.69 -10.75 11.98
C ARG A 252 -3.67 -12.22 12.33
N PHE A 253 -4.83 -12.88 12.36
CA PHE A 253 -4.92 -14.30 12.66
C PHE A 253 -4.25 -15.14 11.56
N TYR A 254 -4.50 -14.83 10.28
CA TYR A 254 -3.89 -15.56 9.17
C TYR A 254 -2.40 -15.27 9.01
N ALA A 255 -1.94 -14.04 9.27
CA ALA A 255 -0.51 -13.73 9.31
C ALA A 255 0.21 -14.56 10.37
N ALA A 256 -0.31 -14.60 11.61
CA ALA A 256 0.27 -15.41 12.68
C ALA A 256 0.22 -16.92 12.38
N ALA A 257 -0.85 -17.38 11.71
CA ALA A 257 -0.95 -18.77 11.27
C ALA A 257 0.07 -19.11 10.17
N LEU A 258 0.32 -18.19 9.23
CA LEU A 258 1.30 -18.37 8.16
C LEU A 258 2.73 -18.39 8.69
N GLU A 259 3.06 -17.50 9.63
CA GLU A 259 4.34 -17.48 10.34
C GLU A 259 4.57 -18.80 11.10
N ALA A 260 3.57 -19.27 11.86
CA ALA A 260 3.68 -20.53 12.57
C ALA A 260 3.81 -21.75 11.63
N LEU A 261 3.25 -21.67 10.42
CA LEU A 261 3.39 -22.73 9.42
C LEU A 261 4.79 -22.74 8.80
N ASP A 262 5.41 -21.58 8.59
CA ASP A 262 6.79 -21.42 8.11
C ASP A 262 7.82 -21.98 9.10
N GLU A 263 7.55 -21.92 10.40
CA GLU A 263 8.39 -22.55 11.44
C GLU A 263 8.40 -24.08 11.34
N GLU A 264 7.30 -24.69 10.87
CA GLU A 264 7.08 -26.13 10.92
C GLU A 264 7.34 -26.84 9.58
N THR A 265 7.18 -26.13 8.46
CA THR A 265 7.37 -26.67 7.11
C THR A 265 7.94 -25.63 6.16
N THR A 266 8.62 -26.09 5.11
CA THR A 266 9.15 -25.20 4.08
C THR A 266 8.01 -24.74 3.17
N LEU A 267 7.67 -23.45 3.24
CA LEU A 267 6.64 -22.86 2.40
C LEU A 267 7.16 -22.56 0.98
N PRO A 268 6.31 -22.64 -0.06
CA PRO A 268 6.64 -22.22 -1.42
C PRO A 268 6.82 -20.70 -1.57
N ILE A 269 6.36 -19.93 -0.58
CA ILE A 269 6.42 -18.47 -0.52
C ILE A 269 6.73 -18.06 0.92
N ARG A 270 7.56 -17.02 1.09
CA ARG A 270 7.91 -16.53 2.42
C ARG A 270 6.73 -15.75 3.02
N PRO A 271 6.50 -15.80 4.35
CA PRO A 271 5.40 -15.06 4.97
C PRO A 271 5.38 -13.57 4.63
N HIS A 272 6.55 -12.92 4.56
CA HIS A 272 6.65 -11.48 4.21
C HIS A 272 6.33 -11.15 2.76
N ASP A 273 6.28 -12.13 1.85
CA ASP A 273 5.87 -11.92 0.47
C ASP A 273 4.34 -11.93 0.31
N VAL A 274 3.60 -12.28 1.38
CA VAL A 274 2.14 -12.36 1.42
C VAL A 274 1.59 -11.21 2.27
N LEU A 275 0.83 -10.31 1.66
CA LEU A 275 0.17 -9.22 2.37
C LEU A 275 -1.30 -9.55 2.64
N PHE A 276 -1.73 -9.46 3.89
CA PHE A 276 -3.14 -9.51 4.24
C PHE A 276 -3.70 -8.09 4.32
N ILE A 277 -4.78 -7.81 3.57
CA ILE A 277 -5.47 -6.52 3.58
C ILE A 277 -6.92 -6.71 4.01
N SER A 278 -7.34 -5.96 5.01
CA SER A 278 -8.74 -5.88 5.45
C SER A 278 -9.56 -5.01 4.50
N SER A 279 -10.71 -5.51 4.07
CA SER A 279 -11.69 -4.72 3.33
C SER A 279 -12.61 -3.88 4.22
N SER A 280 -12.53 -4.01 5.55
CA SER A 280 -13.47 -3.38 6.48
C SER A 280 -14.93 -3.71 6.13
N GLY A 281 -15.21 -4.98 5.87
CA GLY A 281 -16.52 -5.52 5.49
C GLY A 281 -16.62 -5.99 4.04
N LYS A 282 -17.59 -6.86 3.77
CA LYS A 282 -17.74 -7.61 2.49
C LYS A 282 -17.87 -6.74 1.25
N GLY A 283 -18.51 -5.58 1.38
CA GLY A 283 -18.79 -4.69 0.25
C GLY A 283 -17.54 -4.16 -0.45
N HIS A 284 -16.41 -4.04 0.25
CA HIS A 284 -15.19 -3.45 -0.29
C HIS A 284 -14.17 -4.47 -0.82
N ILE A 285 -14.37 -5.78 -0.60
CA ILE A 285 -13.48 -6.81 -1.13
C ILE A 285 -13.36 -6.66 -2.65
N SER A 286 -14.49 -6.51 -3.34
CA SER A 286 -14.52 -6.33 -4.80
C SER A 286 -13.81 -5.04 -5.26
N ALA A 287 -13.86 -3.98 -4.46
CA ALA A 287 -13.22 -2.71 -4.81
C ALA A 287 -11.70 -2.81 -4.70
N LEU A 288 -11.18 -3.36 -3.59
CA LEU A 288 -9.75 -3.58 -3.38
C LEU A 288 -9.17 -4.56 -4.41
N SER A 289 -9.82 -5.71 -4.58
CA SER A 289 -9.36 -6.74 -5.52
C SER A 289 -9.29 -6.21 -6.95
N ARG A 290 -10.22 -5.34 -7.37
CA ARG A 290 -10.21 -4.76 -8.72
C ARG A 290 -8.94 -3.97 -9.00
N VAL A 291 -8.52 -3.13 -8.06
CA VAL A 291 -7.34 -2.27 -8.25
C VAL A 291 -6.07 -3.10 -8.26
N LEU A 292 -5.95 -4.06 -7.34
CA LEU A 292 -4.80 -4.96 -7.24
C LEU A 292 -4.66 -5.85 -8.49
N LEU A 293 -5.76 -6.46 -8.94
CA LEU A 293 -5.79 -7.28 -10.16
C LEU A 293 -5.44 -6.44 -11.40
N ALA A 294 -5.97 -5.23 -11.52
CA ALA A 294 -5.62 -4.31 -12.60
C ALA A 294 -4.13 -3.89 -12.57
N SER A 295 -3.51 -3.92 -11.38
CA SER A 295 -2.08 -3.65 -11.19
C SER A 295 -1.19 -4.88 -11.46
N GLY A 296 -1.78 -6.02 -11.84
CA GLY A 296 -1.07 -7.28 -12.09
C GLY A 296 -0.60 -7.98 -10.81
N VAL A 297 -1.12 -7.60 -9.65
CA VAL A 297 -0.84 -8.28 -8.38
C VAL A 297 -1.70 -9.54 -8.31
N PRO A 298 -1.12 -10.72 -8.01
CA PRO A 298 -1.90 -11.90 -7.65
C PRO A 298 -2.73 -11.65 -6.39
N VAL A 299 -4.04 -11.79 -6.49
CA VAL A 299 -4.97 -11.56 -5.38
C VAL A 299 -5.69 -12.85 -5.03
N VAL A 300 -5.92 -13.08 -3.74
CA VAL A 300 -6.88 -14.08 -3.25
C VAL A 300 -7.90 -13.37 -2.34
N ALA A 301 -9.18 -13.54 -2.61
CA ALA A 301 -10.24 -13.07 -1.72
C ALA A 301 -10.59 -14.18 -0.72
N SER A 302 -10.51 -13.89 0.59
CA SER A 302 -10.88 -14.81 1.66
C SER A 302 -12.04 -14.26 2.52
N PRO A 303 -13.26 -14.15 1.95
CA PRO A 303 -14.45 -13.73 2.70
C PRO A 303 -14.95 -14.83 3.66
N ASP A 304 -15.77 -14.45 4.64
CA ASP A 304 -16.56 -15.43 5.39
C ASP A 304 -17.50 -16.22 4.45
N LEU A 305 -17.82 -17.46 4.84
CA LEU A 305 -18.58 -18.39 3.98
C LEU A 305 -19.98 -17.87 3.63
N ASP A 306 -20.55 -17.02 4.47
CA ASP A 306 -21.88 -16.47 4.27
C ASP A 306 -21.97 -15.48 3.09
N ILE A 307 -20.86 -15.16 2.41
CA ILE A 307 -20.88 -14.46 1.13
C ILE A 307 -21.73 -15.20 0.08
N VAL A 308 -21.88 -16.53 0.22
CA VAL A 308 -22.68 -17.36 -0.69
C VAL A 308 -24.19 -17.12 -0.58
N ASN A 309 -24.64 -16.42 0.47
CA ASN A 309 -26.03 -16.00 0.65
C ASN A 309 -26.48 -14.99 -0.42
N ASP A 310 -25.57 -14.10 -0.83
CA ASP A 310 -25.86 -13.08 -1.83
C ASP A 310 -25.31 -13.49 -3.20
N GLU A 311 -26.20 -14.04 -4.02
CA GLU A 311 -25.91 -14.47 -5.39
C GLU A 311 -25.29 -13.34 -6.24
N GLN A 312 -25.76 -12.10 -6.09
CA GLN A 312 -25.25 -10.98 -6.89
C GLN A 312 -23.83 -10.62 -6.48
N THR A 313 -23.55 -10.64 -5.18
CA THR A 313 -22.21 -10.34 -4.65
C THR A 313 -21.20 -11.39 -5.08
N ILE A 314 -21.52 -12.69 -4.94
CA ILE A 314 -20.60 -13.75 -5.35
C ILE A 314 -20.43 -13.80 -6.88
N GLN A 315 -21.49 -13.52 -7.65
CA GLN A 315 -21.42 -13.42 -9.11
C GLN A 315 -20.47 -12.31 -9.55
N LYS A 316 -20.60 -11.11 -8.96
CA LYS A 316 -19.72 -9.97 -9.25
C LYS A 316 -18.28 -10.27 -8.88
N LEU A 317 -18.06 -10.93 -7.74
CA LEU A 317 -16.73 -11.33 -7.29
C LEU A 317 -16.13 -12.38 -8.24
N PHE A 318 -16.86 -13.42 -8.61
CA PHE A 318 -16.38 -14.45 -9.53
C PHE A 318 -16.01 -13.88 -10.91
N ALA A 319 -16.84 -12.98 -11.43
CA ALA A 319 -16.55 -12.27 -12.68
C ALA A 319 -15.30 -11.37 -12.59
N LEU A 320 -15.07 -10.72 -11.44
CA LEU A 320 -13.89 -9.90 -11.20
C LEU A 320 -12.59 -10.72 -11.28
N PHE A 321 -12.64 -11.96 -10.78
CA PHE A 321 -11.57 -12.93 -10.85
C PHE A 321 -11.54 -13.72 -12.18
N GLN A 322 -12.08 -13.13 -13.26
CA GLN A 322 -12.10 -13.68 -14.62
C GLN A 322 -12.81 -15.04 -14.74
N GLY A 323 -13.71 -15.35 -13.80
CA GLY A 323 -14.57 -16.52 -13.86
C GLY A 323 -15.86 -16.22 -14.64
N ASN A 324 -16.35 -17.21 -15.40
CA ASN A 324 -17.64 -17.10 -16.07
C ASN A 324 -18.76 -17.73 -15.20
N TRP A 325 -19.70 -16.91 -14.73
CA TRP A 325 -20.75 -17.35 -13.81
C TRP A 325 -21.61 -18.51 -14.36
N SER A 326 -21.81 -18.57 -15.68
CA SER A 326 -22.58 -19.66 -16.31
C SER A 326 -22.02 -21.04 -16.00
N ASP A 327 -20.71 -21.15 -15.76
CA ASP A 327 -20.00 -22.42 -15.56
C ASP A 327 -20.24 -23.01 -14.17
N ILE A 328 -20.71 -22.18 -13.23
CA ILE A 328 -20.92 -22.54 -11.82
C ILE A 328 -22.34 -22.30 -11.33
N GLN A 329 -23.17 -21.58 -12.10
CA GLN A 329 -24.53 -21.21 -11.71
C GLN A 329 -25.39 -22.42 -11.30
N SER A 330 -25.36 -23.51 -12.08
CA SER A 330 -26.13 -24.73 -11.76
C SER A 330 -25.63 -25.40 -10.48
N THR A 331 -24.30 -25.45 -10.29
CA THR A 331 -23.68 -26.03 -9.09
C THR A 331 -23.99 -25.18 -7.86
N TYR A 332 -23.93 -23.85 -7.99
CA TYR A 332 -24.31 -22.90 -6.95
C TYR A 332 -25.80 -23.01 -6.55
N ALA A 333 -26.71 -23.06 -7.53
CA ALA A 333 -28.14 -23.21 -7.28
C ALA A 333 -28.45 -24.52 -6.55
N ALA A 334 -27.83 -25.63 -6.97
CA ALA A 334 -27.97 -26.92 -6.30
C ALA A 334 -27.40 -26.91 -4.87
N ALA A 335 -26.22 -26.31 -4.67
CA ALA A 335 -25.58 -26.22 -3.37
C ALA A 335 -26.34 -25.33 -2.38
N THR A 336 -26.99 -24.27 -2.86
CA THR A 336 -27.66 -23.28 -1.98
C THR A 336 -29.17 -23.47 -1.83
N ALA A 337 -29.78 -24.39 -2.58
CA ALA A 337 -31.23 -24.62 -2.56
C ALA A 337 -31.80 -24.85 -1.14
N GLU A 338 -31.06 -25.55 -0.28
CA GLU A 338 -31.50 -25.87 1.09
C GLU A 338 -31.54 -24.66 2.04
N PHE A 339 -30.91 -23.55 1.70
CA PHE A 339 -30.89 -22.33 2.52
C PHE A 339 -31.86 -21.24 2.02
N ARG A 340 -32.39 -21.41 0.80
CA ARG A 340 -33.32 -20.46 0.17
C ARG A 340 -34.77 -20.65 0.61
N THR A 341 -35.01 -21.36 1.70
CA THR A 341 -36.35 -21.51 2.28
C THR A 341 -36.87 -20.14 2.73
N PRO A 342 -38.15 -19.82 2.46
CA PRO A 342 -38.74 -18.56 2.89
C PRO A 342 -38.63 -18.41 4.40
N ARG A 343 -38.21 -17.21 4.87
CA ARG A 343 -38.21 -16.91 6.31
C ARG A 343 -39.62 -17.09 6.86
N VAL A 344 -39.73 -17.73 8.02
CA VAL A 344 -41.02 -17.86 8.73
C VAL A 344 -41.51 -16.46 9.09
N ILE A 345 -42.62 -16.04 8.48
CA ILE A 345 -43.25 -14.75 8.78
C ILE A 345 -44.05 -14.92 10.08
N ARG A 346 -43.61 -14.24 11.15
CA ARG A 346 -44.38 -14.17 12.40
C ARG A 346 -45.52 -13.17 12.27
N LYS A 347 -46.68 -13.48 12.87
CA LYS A 347 -47.80 -12.53 12.97
C LYS A 347 -47.53 -11.51 14.08
N ASN A 348 -48.09 -10.31 13.96
CA ASN A 348 -47.97 -9.27 14.99
C ASN A 348 -48.44 -9.75 16.38
N GLU A 349 -49.46 -10.62 16.42
CA GLU A 349 -49.96 -11.21 17.67
C GLU A 349 -48.91 -12.10 18.36
N GLU A 350 -48.16 -12.89 17.58
CA GLU A 350 -47.10 -13.76 18.08
C GLU A 350 -45.91 -12.93 18.59
N VAL A 351 -45.53 -11.89 17.84
CA VAL A 351 -44.50 -10.93 18.25
C VAL A 351 -44.88 -10.25 19.57
N LEU A 352 -46.13 -9.80 19.70
CA LEU A 352 -46.62 -9.15 20.92
C LEU A 352 -46.53 -10.11 22.12
N ARG A 353 -46.96 -11.37 21.98
CA ARG A 353 -46.87 -12.37 23.05
C ARG A 353 -45.43 -12.60 23.49
N LEU A 354 -44.50 -12.73 22.54
CA LEU A 354 -43.08 -12.96 22.84
C LEU A 354 -42.45 -11.80 23.59
N VAL A 355 -42.75 -10.56 23.19
CA VAL A 355 -42.29 -9.36 23.90
C VAL A 355 -42.90 -9.29 25.30
N GLN A 356 -44.19 -9.59 25.44
CA GLN A 356 -44.89 -9.63 26.73
C GLN A 356 -44.29 -10.67 27.67
N VAL A 357 -43.85 -11.84 27.17
CA VAL A 357 -43.18 -12.85 28.00
C VAL A 357 -41.86 -12.34 28.56
N VAL A 358 -41.04 -11.66 27.75
CA VAL A 358 -39.73 -11.15 28.20
C VAL A 358 -39.89 -9.97 29.17
N LEU A 359 -40.76 -9.02 28.85
CA LEU A 359 -41.00 -7.84 29.70
C LEU A 359 -41.85 -8.17 30.94
N GLY A 360 -42.71 -9.17 30.84
CA GLY A 360 -43.62 -9.58 31.91
C GLY A 360 -42.94 -10.25 33.10
N GLN A 361 -41.69 -10.71 32.95
CA GLN A 361 -40.94 -11.31 34.06
C GLN A 361 -40.57 -10.28 35.13
N ASN A 362 -40.27 -9.02 34.74
CA ASN A 362 -39.87 -7.95 35.65
C ASN A 362 -40.42 -6.58 35.20
N LEU A 363 -41.74 -6.37 35.30
CA LEU A 363 -42.44 -5.16 34.84
C LEU A 363 -42.03 -3.85 35.55
N GLY A 364 -41.41 -3.95 36.73
CA GLY A 364 -40.98 -2.80 37.54
C GLY A 364 -39.51 -2.41 37.36
N ASP A 365 -38.73 -3.18 36.59
CA ASP A 365 -37.30 -2.93 36.38
C ASP A 365 -37.07 -1.92 35.25
N ASP A 366 -35.94 -1.23 35.31
CA ASP A 366 -35.52 -0.32 34.24
C ASP A 366 -35.22 -1.10 32.95
N TYR A 367 -35.59 -0.50 31.81
CA TYR A 367 -35.26 -1.05 30.50
C TYR A 367 -33.76 -0.91 30.21
N THR A 368 -33.00 -1.99 30.41
CA THR A 368 -31.55 -2.01 30.24
C THR A 368 -31.11 -2.55 28.87
N GLY A 369 -29.82 -2.40 28.56
CA GLY A 369 -29.19 -3.04 27.41
C GLY A 369 -29.30 -4.57 27.40
N ASN A 370 -29.42 -5.22 28.56
CA ASN A 370 -29.63 -6.67 28.65
C ASN A 370 -31.07 -7.04 28.23
N THR A 371 -32.08 -6.35 28.76
CA THR A 371 -33.49 -6.55 28.40
C THR A 371 -33.72 -6.35 26.90
N LYS A 372 -33.08 -5.32 26.31
CA LYS A 372 -33.06 -5.12 24.86
C LYS A 372 -32.49 -6.33 24.11
N ARG A 373 -31.39 -6.91 24.62
CA ARG A 373 -30.73 -8.07 24.02
C ARG A 373 -31.63 -9.31 24.07
N ASP A 374 -32.31 -9.54 25.18
CA ASP A 374 -33.23 -10.66 25.38
C ASP A 374 -34.46 -10.57 24.46
N ILE A 375 -35.09 -9.40 24.37
CA ILE A 375 -36.19 -9.17 23.42
C ILE A 375 -35.71 -9.42 21.99
N THR A 376 -34.56 -8.87 21.62
CA THR A 376 -33.99 -9.03 20.26
C THR A 376 -33.74 -10.51 19.94
N ASN A 377 -33.24 -11.28 20.91
CA ASN A 377 -32.99 -12.71 20.75
C ASN A 377 -34.27 -13.51 20.56
N VAL A 378 -35.33 -13.24 21.33
CA VAL A 378 -36.60 -13.96 21.20
C VAL A 378 -37.32 -13.62 19.89
N LEU A 379 -37.19 -12.37 19.43
CA LEU A 379 -37.73 -11.93 18.14
C LEU A 379 -36.93 -12.40 16.94
N ARG A 380 -35.72 -12.92 17.15
CA ARG A 380 -34.86 -13.42 16.07
C ARG A 380 -35.54 -14.62 15.40
N VAL A 381 -35.71 -14.52 14.09
CA VAL A 381 -36.04 -15.65 13.22
C VAL A 381 -34.74 -16.10 12.61
N ASP A 382 -34.25 -17.27 13.05
CA ASP A 382 -32.99 -17.79 12.53
C ASP A 382 -33.15 -18.10 11.03
N SER A 383 -32.25 -17.49 10.26
CA SER A 383 -32.11 -17.74 8.83
C SER A 383 -31.38 -19.07 8.67
N GLU A 384 -31.78 -19.93 7.74
CA GLU A 384 -31.04 -21.19 7.47
C GLU A 384 -29.56 -20.93 7.13
N TRP A 385 -29.25 -19.76 6.58
CA TRP A 385 -27.90 -19.25 6.35
C TRP A 385 -27.04 -19.12 7.61
N GLN A 386 -27.63 -19.00 8.80
CA GLN A 386 -26.92 -19.01 10.09
C GLN A 386 -26.17 -20.32 10.28
N ARG A 387 -26.67 -21.44 9.73
CA ARG A 387 -25.99 -22.74 9.76
C ARG A 387 -24.61 -22.69 9.09
N LEU A 388 -24.45 -21.90 8.02
CA LEU A 388 -23.15 -21.75 7.35
C LEU A 388 -22.16 -20.96 8.21
N LYS A 389 -22.63 -19.98 8.98
CA LYS A 389 -21.78 -19.23 9.92
C LYS A 389 -21.31 -20.09 11.09
N ASP A 390 -22.19 -20.97 11.57
CA ASP A 390 -21.92 -21.74 12.79
C ASP A 390 -21.19 -23.06 12.53
N PHE A 391 -21.47 -23.72 11.39
CA PHE A 391 -20.94 -25.04 11.07
C PHE A 391 -20.06 -25.05 9.81
N GLY A 392 -19.84 -23.90 9.17
CA GLY A 392 -19.05 -23.80 7.96
C GLY A 392 -19.60 -24.67 6.84
N VAL A 393 -18.72 -25.35 6.12
CA VAL A 393 -19.13 -26.24 5.03
C VAL A 393 -19.98 -27.41 5.56
N SER A 394 -19.82 -27.83 6.82
CA SER A 394 -20.67 -28.87 7.43
C SER A 394 -22.14 -28.43 7.57
N GLY A 395 -22.43 -27.16 7.35
CA GLY A 395 -23.79 -26.64 7.21
C GLY A 395 -24.50 -27.06 5.92
N PHE A 396 -23.78 -27.46 4.87
CA PHE A 396 -24.35 -28.05 3.64
C PHE A 396 -24.72 -29.52 3.87
N ARG A 397 -26.00 -29.82 4.06
CA ARG A 397 -26.49 -31.17 4.39
C ARG A 397 -27.07 -31.90 3.19
N ALA A 398 -27.81 -31.19 2.33
CA ALA A 398 -28.56 -31.82 1.25
C ALA A 398 -27.67 -32.18 0.05
N GLN A 399 -26.80 -31.27 -0.37
CA GLN A 399 -26.03 -31.40 -1.63
C GLN A 399 -24.54 -31.13 -1.40
N ARG A 400 -23.93 -31.86 -0.46
CA ARG A 400 -22.55 -31.62 -0.03
C ARG A 400 -21.53 -31.70 -1.16
N GLY A 401 -21.62 -32.71 -2.03
CA GLY A 401 -20.71 -32.85 -3.18
C GLY A 401 -20.79 -31.67 -4.16
N LYS A 402 -21.97 -31.06 -4.33
CA LYS A 402 -22.11 -29.84 -5.15
C LYS A 402 -21.56 -28.60 -4.45
N ALA A 403 -21.66 -28.53 -3.12
CA ALA A 403 -21.03 -27.47 -2.36
C ALA A 403 -19.49 -27.53 -2.47
N ASP A 404 -18.90 -28.72 -2.34
CA ASP A 404 -17.45 -28.91 -2.48
C ASP A 404 -16.98 -28.61 -3.92
N GLU A 405 -17.74 -29.04 -4.94
CA GLU A 405 -17.49 -28.68 -6.35
C GLU A 405 -17.53 -27.15 -6.55
N PHE A 406 -18.53 -26.47 -5.99
CA PHE A 406 -18.67 -25.01 -6.08
C PHE A 406 -17.50 -24.28 -5.41
N LEU A 407 -17.14 -24.66 -4.17
CA LEU A 407 -16.03 -24.06 -3.45
C LEU A 407 -14.69 -24.31 -4.15
N SER A 408 -14.50 -25.49 -4.74
CA SER A 408 -13.29 -25.81 -5.52
C SER A 408 -13.18 -24.90 -6.74
N LYS A 409 -14.26 -24.70 -7.50
CA LYS A 409 -14.28 -23.78 -8.65
C LYS A 409 -14.06 -22.32 -8.25
N LEU A 410 -14.51 -21.90 -7.06
CA LEU A 410 -14.16 -20.58 -6.52
C LEU A 410 -12.66 -20.48 -6.23
N ALA A 411 -12.10 -21.49 -5.57
CA ALA A 411 -10.68 -21.53 -5.19
C ALA A 411 -9.76 -21.54 -6.43
N GLU A 412 -10.13 -22.24 -7.50
CA GLU A 412 -9.40 -22.21 -8.78
C GLU A 412 -9.29 -20.81 -9.39
N ARG A 413 -10.17 -19.87 -9.01
CA ARG A 413 -10.18 -18.49 -9.51
C ARG A 413 -9.59 -17.47 -8.57
N GLY A 414 -9.16 -17.82 -7.37
CA GLY A 414 -8.69 -16.82 -6.39
C GLY A 414 -9.70 -16.46 -5.30
N ILE A 415 -10.80 -17.20 -5.15
CA ILE A 415 -11.81 -16.94 -4.12
C ILE A 415 -11.85 -18.12 -3.17
N VAL A 416 -11.39 -17.93 -1.93
CA VAL A 416 -11.28 -18.99 -0.92
C VAL A 416 -12.10 -18.61 0.31
N PRO A 417 -13.41 -18.89 0.34
CA PRO A 417 -14.23 -18.61 1.51
C PRO A 417 -13.75 -19.39 2.74
N VAL A 418 -13.95 -18.83 3.93
CA VAL A 418 -13.55 -19.49 5.19
C VAL A 418 -14.37 -20.76 5.41
N HIS A 419 -13.76 -21.93 5.19
CA HIS A 419 -14.48 -23.21 5.23
C HIS A 419 -15.13 -23.54 6.59
N VAL A 420 -14.63 -22.97 7.70
CA VAL A 420 -15.26 -23.14 9.02
C VAL A 420 -16.46 -22.22 9.26
N GLY A 421 -16.79 -21.34 8.30
CA GLY A 421 -17.90 -20.39 8.37
C GLY A 421 -17.40 -18.97 8.55
N GLU A 422 -17.07 -18.63 9.80
CA GLU A 422 -16.46 -17.35 10.21
C GLU A 422 -15.18 -17.63 11.00
N LEU A 423 -14.30 -16.64 11.13
CA LEU A 423 -13.02 -16.76 11.85
C LEU A 423 -13.16 -17.41 13.24
N GLU A 424 -14.20 -17.03 14.00
CA GLU A 424 -14.43 -17.52 15.36
C GLU A 424 -14.57 -19.05 15.44
N ARG A 425 -14.95 -19.70 14.35
CA ARG A 425 -15.15 -21.15 14.27
C ARG A 425 -13.86 -21.94 14.13
N PHE A 426 -12.70 -21.28 13.97
CA PHE A 426 -11.41 -21.94 14.15
C PHE A 426 -11.11 -22.29 15.62
N ALA A 427 -11.77 -21.61 16.58
CA ALA A 427 -11.63 -21.86 18.02
C ALA A 427 -12.97 -21.70 18.75
N PRO A 428 -13.94 -22.62 18.52
CA PRO A 428 -15.28 -22.51 19.10
C PRO A 428 -15.32 -22.63 20.62
N GLU A 429 -14.28 -23.21 21.24
CA GLU A 429 -14.15 -23.32 22.69
C GLU A 429 -13.84 -21.99 23.40
N ILE A 430 -13.45 -20.96 22.64
CA ILE A 430 -13.13 -19.64 23.18
C ILE A 430 -14.42 -18.84 23.30
N ASN A 431 -15.03 -18.92 24.48
CA ASN A 431 -16.25 -18.19 24.85
C ASN A 431 -15.99 -16.70 25.15
N LEU A 432 -15.20 -16.03 24.31
CA LEU A 432 -15.02 -14.58 24.35
C LEU A 432 -15.86 -13.94 23.26
N GLY A 433 -16.44 -12.78 23.56
CA GLY A 433 -17.22 -12.02 22.57
C GLY A 433 -16.37 -11.64 21.35
N LYS A 434 -17.04 -11.43 20.20
CA LYS A 434 -16.39 -11.00 18.95
C LYS A 434 -15.53 -9.75 19.20
N GLY A 435 -14.28 -9.78 18.73
CA GLY A 435 -13.36 -8.65 18.80
C GLY A 435 -11.93 -9.06 19.16
N ASP A 436 -11.14 -8.09 19.62
CA ASP A 436 -9.71 -8.27 19.94
C ASP A 436 -9.45 -9.26 21.07
N ALA A 437 -10.39 -9.36 22.03
CA ALA A 437 -10.31 -10.34 23.12
C ALA A 437 -10.33 -11.79 22.60
N TRP A 438 -11.16 -12.08 21.58
CA TRP A 438 -11.19 -13.39 20.96
C TRP A 438 -9.86 -13.69 20.25
N LEU A 439 -9.29 -12.72 19.51
CA LEU A 439 -8.01 -12.90 18.81
C LEU A 439 -6.88 -13.25 19.78
N ALA A 440 -6.75 -12.48 20.86
CA ALA A 440 -5.74 -12.73 21.89
C ALA A 440 -5.91 -14.13 22.52
N GLY A 441 -7.15 -14.51 22.86
CA GLY A 441 -7.46 -15.84 23.38
C GLY A 441 -7.13 -16.95 22.37
N ALA A 442 -7.47 -16.77 21.10
CA ALA A 442 -7.25 -17.74 20.03
C ALA A 442 -5.76 -17.97 19.75
N LEU A 443 -4.96 -16.92 19.74
CA LEU A 443 -3.52 -17.04 19.60
C LEU A 443 -2.89 -17.71 20.82
N ALA A 444 -3.29 -17.34 22.04
CA ALA A 444 -2.81 -17.96 23.28
C ALA A 444 -3.16 -19.46 23.37
N ALA A 445 -4.33 -19.86 22.87
CA ALA A 445 -4.77 -21.25 22.82
C ALA A 445 -4.16 -22.05 21.63
N GLY A 446 -3.25 -21.44 20.85
CA GLY A 446 -2.63 -22.08 19.70
C GLY A 446 -3.58 -22.38 18.54
N ALA A 447 -4.74 -21.71 18.46
CA ALA A 447 -5.76 -22.00 17.45
C ALA A 447 -5.26 -21.83 16.02
N HIS A 448 -4.41 -20.82 15.79
CA HIS A 448 -3.75 -20.53 14.52
C HIS A 448 -2.88 -21.70 13.99
N ARG A 449 -2.43 -22.61 14.86
CA ARG A 449 -1.62 -23.78 14.49
C ARG A 449 -2.44 -25.02 14.15
N ARG A 450 -3.78 -24.99 14.30
CA ARG A 450 -4.62 -26.18 14.17
C ARG A 450 -4.83 -26.61 12.72
N PRO A 451 -5.12 -27.90 12.46
CA PRO A 451 -5.30 -28.42 11.10
C PRO A 451 -6.33 -27.65 10.24
N PRO A 452 -7.49 -27.18 10.74
CA PRO A 452 -8.43 -26.43 9.92
C PRO A 452 -7.86 -25.10 9.39
N VAL A 453 -7.03 -24.42 10.18
CA VAL A 453 -6.37 -23.16 9.77
C VAL A 453 -5.29 -23.45 8.72
N ARG A 454 -4.48 -24.50 8.94
CA ARG A 454 -3.46 -24.93 7.96
C ARG A 454 -4.08 -25.29 6.62
N LEU A 455 -5.21 -25.99 6.63
CA LEU A 455 -5.96 -26.31 5.42
C LEU A 455 -6.46 -25.04 4.71
N HIS A 456 -6.98 -24.07 5.46
CA HIS A 456 -7.42 -22.80 4.90
C HIS A 456 -6.25 -22.03 4.25
N LEU A 457 -5.10 -21.93 4.93
CA LEU A 457 -3.90 -21.31 4.37
C LEU A 457 -3.36 -22.06 3.14
N SER A 458 -3.35 -23.39 3.16
CA SER A 458 -2.95 -24.20 2.01
C SER A 458 -3.84 -23.93 0.80
N ASN A 459 -5.16 -23.79 1.00
CA ASN A 459 -6.09 -23.41 -0.07
C ASN A 459 -5.82 -22.00 -0.60
N ILE A 460 -5.57 -21.03 0.29
CA ILE A 460 -5.21 -19.65 -0.10
C ILE A 460 -3.93 -19.65 -0.95
N LEU A 461 -2.87 -20.32 -0.48
CA LEU A 461 -1.58 -20.35 -1.17
C LEU A 461 -1.65 -21.09 -2.50
N THR A 462 -2.36 -22.22 -2.54
CA THR A 462 -2.59 -22.98 -3.79
C THR A 462 -3.35 -22.12 -4.81
N SER A 463 -4.40 -21.42 -4.35
CA SER A 463 -5.18 -20.49 -5.17
C SER A 463 -4.34 -19.32 -5.70
N ALA A 464 -3.35 -18.88 -4.93
CA ALA A 464 -2.38 -17.85 -5.34
C ALA A 464 -1.28 -18.37 -6.29
N GLY A 465 -1.27 -19.65 -6.66
CA GLY A 465 -0.24 -20.26 -7.50
C GLY A 465 0.98 -20.80 -6.75
N PHE A 466 0.88 -20.92 -5.42
CA PHE A 466 1.92 -21.43 -4.52
C PHE A 466 1.43 -22.71 -3.83
N PRO A 467 1.26 -23.83 -4.57
CA PRO A 467 0.72 -25.06 -4.01
C PRO A 467 1.64 -25.60 -2.90
N MET A 468 1.02 -26.11 -1.84
CA MET A 468 1.70 -26.68 -0.68
C MET A 468 1.10 -28.03 -0.34
N THR A 469 1.96 -29.00 -0.06
CA THR A 469 1.56 -30.28 0.53
C THR A 469 1.56 -30.14 2.05
N LEU A 470 0.41 -30.33 2.68
CA LEU A 470 0.34 -30.42 4.14
C LEU A 470 0.91 -31.78 4.60
N PRO A 471 1.67 -31.81 5.69
CA PRO A 471 2.19 -33.06 6.27
C PRO A 471 1.08 -33.96 6.84
#